data_AF-A0A655XRZ3-F1
#
_entry.id   AF-A0A655XRZ3-F1
#
_cell.length_a   1.000
_cell.length_b   1.000
_cell.length_c   1.000
_cell.angle_alpha   90.00
_cell.angle_beta   90.00
_cell.angle_gamma   90.00
#
_symmetry.space_group_name_H-M   'P 1'
#
loop_
_entity.id
_entity.type
_entity.pdbx_description
1 polymer ?
#
loop_
_entity_poly.entity_id
_entity_poly.type
_entity_poly.pdbx_seq_one_letter_code
_entity_poly.pdbx_strand_id
1 'polypeptide(L)' 'MFNGIYWHSDRFAVGYGLKGYKDVYGIKDTDGFKSTGFGHYVAVTYKF' A
#
# COMPACT_ATOMS: atom_id res chain seq x y z
N MET A 1 2.74 -7.50 -3.20
CA MET A 1 1.28 -7.73 -3.31
C MET A 1 0.55 -6.51 -2.77
N PHE A 2 -0.49 -6.02 -3.46
CA PHE A 2 -1.25 -4.82 -3.09
C PHE A 2 -2.71 -5.23 -2.92
N ASN A 3 -3.23 -5.16 -1.70
CA ASN A 3 -4.60 -5.55 -1.39
C ASN A 3 -5.25 -4.42 -0.62
N GLY A 4 -6.34 -3.87 -1.12
CA GLY A 4 -7.07 -2.80 -0.44
C GLY A 4 -8.57 -2.99 -0.55
N ILE A 5 -9.26 -2.57 0.51
CA ILE A 5 -10.72 -2.44 0.51
C ILE A 5 -11.03 -0.98 0.17
N TYR A 6 -11.89 -0.79 -0.81
CA TYR A 6 -12.32 0.53 -1.25
C TYR A 6 -13.82 0.67 -1.09
N TRP A 7 -14.22 1.75 -0.43
CA TRP A 7 -15.61 2.19 -0.36
C TRP A 7 -15.80 3.34 -1.34
N HIS A 8 -16.89 3.26 -2.10
CA HIS A 8 -17.25 4.26 -3.10
C HIS A 8 -18.56 4.93 -2.73
N SER A 9 -18.57 6.26 -2.82
CA SER A 9 -19.77 7.13 -2.84
C SER A 9 -19.83 7.84 -4.18
N ASP A 10 -20.87 8.62 -4.49
CA ASP A 10 -21.01 9.31 -5.77
C ASP A 10 -19.85 10.27 -6.06
N ARG A 11 -19.37 10.97 -5.03
CA ARG A 11 -18.34 12.02 -5.15
C ARG A 11 -16.96 11.63 -4.61
N PHE A 12 -16.87 10.52 -3.87
CA PHE A 12 -15.64 10.14 -3.18
C PHE A 12 -15.37 8.65 -3.28
N ALA A 13 -14.08 8.29 -3.23
CA ALA A 13 -13.63 6.93 -2.98
C ALA A 13 -12.61 6.96 -1.84
N VAL A 14 -12.82 6.11 -0.85
CA VAL A 14 -11.92 5.96 0.30
C VAL A 14 -11.43 4.53 0.33
N GLY A 15 -10.12 4.37 0.37
CA GLY A 15 -9.45 3.08 0.40
C GLY A 15 -8.51 2.95 1.58
N TYR A 16 -8.48 1.75 2.16
CA TYR A 16 -7.43 1.32 3.06
C TYR A 16 -6.86 0.01 2.56
N GLY A 17 -5.53 -0.06 2.45
CA GLY A 17 -4.90 -1.27 1.92
C GLY A 17 -3.58 -1.60 2.57
N LEU A 18 -3.19 -2.86 2.36
CA LEU A 18 -1.95 -3.45 2.76
C LEU A 18 -1.11 -3.78 1.53
N LYS A 19 0.15 -3.39 1.60
CA LYS A 19 1.17 -3.65 0.60
C LYS A 19 2.24 -4.54 1.22
N GLY A 20 2.31 -5.79 0.78
CA GLY A 20 3.47 -6.65 1.02
C GLY A 20 4.54 -6.36 -0.03
N TYR A 21 5.78 -6.20 0.39
CA TYR A 21 6.92 -5.94 -0.48
C TYR A 21 8.10 -6.83 -0.09
N LYS A 22 8.88 -7.23 -1.08
CA LYS A 22 10.07 -8.06 -0.92
C LYS A 22 11.19 -7.43 -1.71
N ASP A 23 12.35 -7.30 -1.10
CA ASP A 23 13.56 -6.72 -1.69
C ASP A 23 13.28 -5.40 -2.42
N VAL A 24 12.68 -4.44 -1.69
CA VAL A 24 12.28 -3.14 -2.24
C VAL A 24 13.48 -2.43 -2.88
N TYR A 25 13.24 -1.88 -4.08
CA TYR A 25 14.27 -1.29 -4.95
C TYR A 25 15.39 -2.28 -5.37
N GLY A 26 15.16 -3.59 -5.31
CA GLY A 26 16.15 -4.61 -5.66
C GLY A 26 17.24 -4.81 -4.61
N ILE A 27 17.08 -4.20 -3.43
CA ILE A 27 18.02 -4.32 -2.32
C ILE A 27 17.66 -5.58 -1.54
N LYS A 28 18.64 -6.49 -1.37
CA LYS A 28 18.44 -7.69 -0.56
C LYS A 28 18.19 -7.35 0.91
N ASP A 29 17.25 -8.04 1.52
CA ASP A 29 16.96 -7.93 2.95
C ASP A 29 18.18 -8.33 3.78
N THR A 30 18.61 -7.45 4.69
CA THR A 30 19.73 -7.70 5.62
C THR A 30 19.40 -7.12 7.00
N ASP A 31 20.09 -7.57 8.05
CA ASP A 31 19.84 -7.10 9.43
C ASP A 31 20.00 -5.59 9.59
N GLY A 32 20.87 -4.94 8.79
CA GLY A 32 21.08 -3.50 8.80
C GLY A 32 20.13 -2.70 7.90
N PHE A 33 19.44 -3.36 6.97
CA PHE A 33 18.48 -2.72 6.07
C PHE A 33 17.36 -3.69 5.71
N LYS A 34 16.22 -3.52 6.37
CA LYS A 34 15.01 -4.27 6.08
C LYS A 34 14.35 -3.73 4.80
N SER A 35 14.46 -4.48 3.72
CA SER A 35 13.88 -4.18 2.42
C SER A 35 12.68 -5.07 2.10
N THR A 36 12.38 -6.05 2.96
CA THR A 36 11.20 -6.92 2.89
C THR A 36 10.26 -6.63 4.07
N GLY A 37 8.95 -6.55 3.81
CA GLY A 37 7.98 -6.25 4.85
C GLY A 37 6.57 -5.95 4.35
N PHE A 38 5.76 -5.39 5.24
CA PHE A 38 4.39 -4.98 4.98
C PHE A 38 4.23 -3.50 5.34
N GLY A 39 3.53 -2.76 4.50
CA GLY A 39 3.07 -1.39 4.78
C GLY A 39 1.56 -1.30 4.61
N HIS A 40 0.91 -0.41 5.36
CA HIS A 40 -0.48 -0.04 5.09
C HIS A 40 -0.54 1.35 4.47
N TYR A 41 -1.61 1.64 3.74
CA TYR A 41 -1.83 2.94 3.12
C TYR A 41 -3.30 3.33 3.20
N VAL A 42 -3.54 4.63 3.28
CA VAL A 42 -4.86 5.25 3.19
C VAL A 42 -4.91 6.04 1.88
N ALA A 43 -5.98 5.89 1.12
CA ALA A 43 -6.21 6.61 -0.12
C ALA A 43 -7.56 7.32 -0.08
N VAL A 44 -7.59 8.61 -0.39
CA VAL A 44 -8.82 9.41 -0.48
C VAL A 44 -8.82 10.13 -1.81
N THR A 45 -9.85 9.89 -2.61
CA THR A 45 -9.97 10.43 -3.97
C THR A 45 -11.34 11.08 -4.16
N TYR A 46 -11.34 12.27 -4.76
CA TYR A 46 -12.56 12.94 -5.22
C TYR A 46 -12.85 12.55 -6.68
N LYS A 47 -14.12 12.30 -7.00
CA LYS A 47 -14.57 11.94 -8.36
C LYS A 47 -15.21 13.18 -9.02
N PHE A 48 -14.67 13.56 -10.18
CA PHE A 48 -15.13 14.69 -11.00
C PHE A 48 -16.24 14.29 -11.96
#